data_AF-Q73M44-F1
#
_entry.id   AF-Q73M44-F1
#
_cell.length_a   1.000
_cell.length_b   1.000
_cell.length_c   1.000
_cell.angle_alpha   90.00
_cell.angle_beta   90.00
_cell.angle_gamma   90.00
#
_symmetry.space_group_name_H-M   'P 1'
#
loop_
_entity.id
_entity.type
_entity.pdbx_description
1 polymer ?
#
loop_
_entity_poly.entity_id
_entity_poly.type
_entity_poly.pdbx_seq_one_letter_code
_entity_poly.pdbx_strand_id
1 'polypeptide(L)'
;MKPANILGCLNVKIVYLPFINFFSGTTISTGWAYPSLNFYGLAENKNVNNLQVIKPLYFSKFFIDLNAGLELYFDLNSKIKNEWSGLILKTRHIISYKDIVPQTNEDFFFFDNDLGENRNGARYTGTYSIEYNMPLYLNTIRVELISHKNLYKPLPFTKNKAEQLWTFELKNELFFKPSEKIRIKLQAVWKTAPIYYNYKDEAHFTQKIINSKKKIGMFFESVAISLIFKL
;
A
#
# COMPACT_ATOMS: atom_id res chain seq x y z
N MET A 1 6.88 4.13 18.78
CA MET A 1 7.74 3.73 17.64
C MET A 1 8.46 4.97 17.16
N LYS A 2 9.78 4.92 16.98
CA LYS A 2 10.54 6.04 16.39
C LYS A 2 10.19 6.10 14.89
N PRO A 3 10.02 7.29 14.27
CA PRO A 3 9.67 7.38 12.86
C PRO A 3 10.81 6.80 12.02
N ALA A 4 10.54 5.81 11.16
CA ALA A 4 11.54 5.16 10.30
C ALA A 4 12.20 6.13 9.30
N ASN A 5 11.43 7.15 8.94
CA ASN A 5 11.70 8.08 7.86
C ASN A 5 11.29 9.50 8.28
N ILE A 6 11.98 10.50 7.73
CA ILE A 6 11.56 11.90 7.77
C ILE A 6 10.86 12.19 6.44
N LEU A 7 9.60 12.62 6.52
CA LEU A 7 8.70 12.75 5.37
C LEU A 7 8.19 14.19 5.27
N GLY A 8 8.41 14.82 4.11
CA GLY A 8 7.75 16.05 3.70
C GLY A 8 6.73 15.74 2.60
N CYS A 9 5.47 16.15 2.78
CA CYS A 9 4.40 15.89 1.83
C CYS A 9 3.69 17.18 1.42
N LEU A 10 3.51 17.38 0.12
CA LEU A 10 2.63 18.40 -0.46
C LEU A 10 1.50 17.70 -1.20
N ASN A 11 0.24 18.02 -0.87
CA ASN A 11 -0.94 17.46 -1.52
C ASN A 11 -1.85 18.58 -2.02
N VAL A 12 -2.31 18.45 -3.25
CA VAL A 12 -3.29 19.34 -3.89
C VAL A 12 -4.52 18.52 -4.23
N LYS A 13 -5.70 18.99 -3.80
CA LYS A 13 -6.99 18.37 -4.12
C LYS A 13 -7.87 19.40 -4.81
N ILE A 14 -8.35 19.07 -6.00
CA ILE A 14 -9.29 19.89 -6.77
C ILE A 14 -10.61 19.15 -6.80
N VAL A 15 -11.64 19.79 -6.24
CA VAL A 15 -13.02 19.27 -6.26
C VAL A 15 -13.70 19.85 -7.49
N TYR A 16 -13.95 19.02 -8.50
CA TYR A 16 -14.62 19.46 -9.73
C TYR A 16 -16.14 19.27 -9.63
N LEU A 17 -16.57 18.11 -9.12
CA LEU A 17 -17.97 17.78 -8.87
C LEU A 17 -18.11 17.18 -7.46
N PRO A 18 -19.30 17.20 -6.84
CA PRO A 18 -19.52 16.65 -5.49
C PRO A 18 -19.14 15.17 -5.35
N PHE A 19 -19.09 14.45 -6.47
CA PHE A 19 -18.79 13.03 -6.58
C PHE A 19 -17.46 12.73 -7.29
N ILE A 20 -16.72 13.75 -7.75
CA ILE A 20 -15.41 13.57 -8.42
C ILE A 20 -14.37 14.52 -7.84
N ASN A 21 -13.31 13.93 -7.31
CA ASN A 21 -12.13 14.65 -6.83
C ASN A 21 -10.90 14.27 -7.65
N PHE A 22 -10.16 15.27 -8.11
CA PHE A 22 -8.81 15.07 -8.64
C PHE A 22 -7.80 15.44 -7.55
N PHE A 23 -6.70 14.71 -7.48
CA PHE A 23 -5.63 15.03 -6.55
C PHE A 23 -4.26 14.73 -7.14
N SER A 24 -3.28 15.46 -6.63
CA SER A 24 -1.87 15.24 -6.88
C SER A 24 -1.11 15.40 -5.56
N GLY A 25 -0.03 14.65 -5.41
CA GLY A 25 0.78 14.60 -4.22
C GLY A 25 2.25 14.45 -4.57
N THR A 26 3.10 15.08 -3.79
CA THR A 26 4.55 14.88 -3.82
C THR A 26 5.01 14.59 -2.41
N THR A 27 5.66 13.46 -2.24
CA THR A 27 6.33 13.09 -0.99
C THR A 27 7.82 13.06 -1.23
N ILE A 28 8.58 13.75 -0.39
CA ILE A 28 10.04 13.66 -0.34
C ILE A 28 10.38 13.08 1.02
N SER A 29 11.18 12.03 1.02
CA SER A 29 11.54 11.28 2.21
C SER A 29 13.02 11.01 2.28
N THR A 30 13.51 10.82 3.50
CA THR A 30 14.81 10.22 3.72
C THR A 30 14.78 9.40 5.00
N GLY A 31 15.66 8.40 5.10
CA GLY A 31 15.51 7.32 6.06
C GLY A 31 16.76 6.94 6.82
N TRP A 32 16.55 6.33 7.98
CA TRP A 32 17.57 5.62 8.75
C TRP A 32 17.21 4.13 8.84
N ALA A 33 18.14 3.34 9.36
CA ALA A 33 17.90 1.92 9.62
C ALA A 33 18.43 1.53 10.99
N TYR A 34 17.89 0.44 11.53
CA TYR A 34 18.38 -0.23 12.71
C TYR A 34 18.54 -1.72 12.40
N PRO A 35 19.67 -2.11 11.77
CA PRO A 35 19.87 -3.46 11.26
C PRO A 35 19.76 -4.57 12.32
N SER A 36 20.11 -4.28 13.58
CA SER A 36 20.02 -5.26 14.67
C SER A 36 18.59 -5.70 15.01
N LEU A 37 17.56 -4.96 14.58
CA LEU A 37 16.15 -5.36 14.68
C LEU A 37 15.51 -5.63 13.31
N ASN A 38 16.33 -5.82 12.26
CA ASN A 38 15.85 -5.94 10.87
C ASN A 38 14.91 -4.81 10.47
N PHE A 39 15.17 -3.60 10.97
CA PHE A 39 14.33 -2.43 10.70
C PHE A 39 15.01 -1.52 9.69
N TYR A 40 14.39 -1.36 8.53
CA TYR A 40 14.96 -0.58 7.42
C TYR A 40 13.96 0.48 6.93
N GLY A 41 14.19 1.75 7.28
CA GLY A 41 13.38 2.87 6.78
C GLY A 41 13.63 3.14 5.29
N LEU A 42 14.90 3.32 4.92
CA LEU A 42 15.36 3.42 3.54
C LEU A 42 16.70 2.69 3.37
N ALA A 43 16.76 1.70 2.48
CA ALA A 43 17.97 0.93 2.20
C ALA A 43 18.02 0.45 0.74
N GLU A 44 19.22 0.32 0.18
CA GLU A 44 19.43 -0.37 -1.09
C GLU A 44 19.33 -1.88 -0.89
N ASN A 45 18.77 -2.57 -1.87
CA ASN A 45 18.77 -4.02 -1.97
C ASN A 45 19.67 -4.44 -3.14
N LYS A 46 20.85 -4.98 -2.85
CA LYS A 46 21.83 -5.40 -3.86
C LYS A 46 21.83 -6.90 -4.06
N ASN A 47 22.01 -7.30 -5.31
CA ASN A 47 22.28 -8.68 -5.68
C ASN A 47 23.80 -8.92 -5.69
N VAL A 48 24.32 -9.62 -4.68
CA VAL A 48 25.73 -10.06 -4.64
C VAL A 48 25.73 -11.58 -4.66
N ASN A 49 26.27 -12.18 -5.72
CA ASN A 49 26.33 -13.65 -5.90
C ASN A 49 24.95 -14.34 -5.73
N ASN A 50 23.88 -13.76 -6.28
CA ASN A 50 22.49 -14.24 -6.18
C ASN A 50 21.84 -14.09 -4.79
N LEU A 51 22.54 -13.46 -3.84
CA LEU A 51 22.07 -13.23 -2.48
C LEU A 51 21.66 -11.79 -2.26
N GLN A 52 20.71 -11.61 -1.35
CA GLN A 52 20.22 -10.31 -0.92
C GLN A 52 21.22 -9.65 0.03
N VAL A 53 21.74 -8.49 -0.34
CA VAL A 53 22.60 -7.66 0.52
C VAL A 53 21.94 -6.31 0.75
N ILE A 54 21.53 -6.06 1.99
CA ILE A 54 20.83 -4.84 2.40
C ILE A 54 21.87 -3.79 2.80
N LYS A 55 21.86 -2.63 2.13
CA LYS A 55 22.74 -1.51 2.45
C LYS A 55 21.90 -0.29 2.87
N PRO A 56 21.82 0.00 4.19
CA PRO A 56 21.15 1.20 4.68
C PRO A 56 21.73 2.49 4.09
N LEU A 57 20.85 3.47 3.84
CA LEU A 57 21.24 4.75 3.22
C LEU A 57 21.49 5.87 4.25
N TYR A 58 21.03 5.77 5.50
CA TYR A 58 21.30 6.73 6.59
C TYR A 58 21.32 8.21 6.15
N PHE A 59 20.20 8.71 5.66
CA PHE A 59 20.06 10.10 5.19
C PHE A 59 20.89 10.51 3.96
N SER A 60 21.62 9.59 3.32
CA SER A 60 22.52 9.92 2.21
C SER A 60 21.81 10.11 0.87
N LYS A 61 20.54 9.69 0.75
CA LYS A 61 19.72 9.81 -0.46
C LYS A 61 18.31 10.25 -0.11
N PHE A 62 17.60 10.72 -1.13
CA PHE A 62 16.20 11.10 -1.04
C PHE A 62 15.32 10.12 -1.82
N PHE A 63 14.23 9.72 -1.19
CA PHE A 63 13.12 9.05 -1.84
C PHE A 63 12.10 10.11 -2.27
N ILE A 64 11.58 9.97 -3.48
CA ILE A 64 10.56 10.84 -4.06
C ILE A 64 9.39 9.98 -4.51
N ASP A 65 8.16 10.36 -4.13
CA ASP A 65 6.92 9.79 -4.65
C ASP A 65 6.07 10.91 -5.23
N LEU A 66 5.92 10.90 -6.55
CA LEU A 66 5.01 11.77 -7.29
C LEU A 66 3.76 10.98 -7.61
N ASN A 67 2.61 11.38 -7.08
CA ASN A 67 1.36 10.70 -7.33
C ASN A 67 0.29 11.65 -7.84
N ALA A 68 -0.57 11.13 -8.71
CA ALA A 68 -1.75 11.81 -9.18
C ALA A 68 -2.88 10.81 -9.36
N GLY A 69 -4.12 11.28 -9.26
CA GLY A 69 -5.25 10.40 -9.35
C GLY A 69 -6.59 11.09 -9.29
N LEU A 70 -7.61 10.24 -9.29
CA LEU A 70 -9.00 10.62 -9.16
C LEU A 70 -9.70 9.74 -8.14
N GLU A 71 -10.76 10.29 -7.55
CA GLU A 71 -11.61 9.64 -6.57
C GLU A 71 -13.06 9.93 -6.94
N LEU A 72 -13.85 8.86 -7.06
CA LEU A 72 -15.29 8.91 -7.25
C LEU A 72 -15.99 8.53 -5.95
N TYR A 73 -17.04 9.27 -5.60
CA TYR A 73 -17.77 9.12 -4.35
C TYR A 73 -19.28 9.18 -4.58
N PHE A 74 -20.00 8.17 -4.10
CA PHE A 74 -21.45 8.12 -4.11
C PHE A 74 -21.97 7.85 -2.70
N ASP A 75 -22.97 8.64 -2.29
CA ASP A 75 -23.60 8.58 -0.97
C ASP A 75 -25.10 8.54 -1.15
N LEU A 76 -25.72 7.41 -0.78
CA LEU A 76 -27.15 7.22 -0.91
C LEU A 76 -27.94 8.12 0.05
N ASN A 77 -27.41 8.43 1.23
CA ASN A 77 -28.06 9.26 2.22
C ASN A 77 -28.19 10.72 1.75
N SER A 78 -27.29 11.15 0.84
CA SER A 78 -27.41 12.46 0.18
C SER A 78 -28.64 12.57 -0.74
N LYS A 79 -29.20 11.44 -1.19
CA LYS A 79 -30.38 11.37 -2.06
C LYS A 79 -31.64 11.02 -1.30
N ILE A 80 -31.54 10.06 -0.38
CA ILE A 80 -32.65 9.57 0.43
C ILE A 80 -32.30 9.78 1.89
N LYS A 81 -32.96 10.75 2.53
CA LYS A 81 -32.79 11.01 3.96
C LYS A 81 -33.49 9.90 4.76
N ASN A 82 -32.73 8.90 5.15
CA ASN A 82 -33.18 7.79 6.00
C ASN A 82 -31.96 7.24 6.76
N GLU A 83 -32.15 6.87 8.02
CA GLU A 83 -31.13 6.26 8.87
C GLU A 83 -30.56 4.95 8.30
N TRP A 84 -31.32 4.25 7.46
CA TRP A 84 -30.91 3.02 6.77
C TRP A 84 -30.33 3.25 5.37
N SER A 85 -30.33 4.49 4.87
CA SER A 85 -29.76 4.84 3.56
C SER A 85 -28.26 5.15 3.63
N GLY A 86 -27.54 4.59 4.60
CA GLY A 86 -26.11 4.83 4.84
C GLY A 86 -25.14 4.13 3.89
N LEU A 87 -25.55 3.82 2.65
CA LEU A 87 -24.67 3.21 1.65
C LEU A 87 -23.73 4.25 1.04
N ILE A 88 -22.44 3.97 1.14
CA ILE A 88 -21.37 4.77 0.53
C ILE A 88 -20.57 3.87 -0.41
N LEU A 89 -20.41 4.32 -1.65
CA LEU A 89 -19.54 3.68 -2.63
C LEU A 89 -18.42 4.64 -2.98
N LYS A 90 -17.19 4.16 -2.93
CA LYS A 90 -16.03 4.98 -3.23
C LYS A 90 -15.01 4.17 -4.03
N THR A 91 -14.56 4.75 -5.15
CA THR A 91 -13.41 4.23 -5.90
C THR A 91 -12.35 5.30 -6.04
N ARG A 92 -11.08 4.91 -5.95
CA ARG A 92 -9.94 5.81 -6.05
C ARG A 92 -8.88 5.17 -6.92
N HIS A 93 -8.35 5.91 -7.88
CA HIS A 93 -7.34 5.45 -8.82
C HIS A 93 -6.14 6.38 -8.77
N ILE A 94 -4.96 5.81 -8.55
CA ILE A 94 -3.70 6.54 -8.35
C ILE A 94 -2.66 5.97 -9.30
N ILE A 95 -1.91 6.86 -9.95
CA ILE A 95 -0.62 6.54 -10.54
C ILE A 95 0.43 7.24 -9.69
N SER A 96 1.37 6.48 -9.14
CA SER A 96 2.51 6.97 -8.35
C SER A 96 3.81 6.62 -9.06
N TYR A 97 4.73 7.56 -9.20
CA TYR A 97 6.10 7.33 -9.62
C TYR A 97 7.01 7.45 -8.40
N LYS A 98 7.63 6.33 -8.02
CA LYS A 98 8.55 6.25 -6.89
C LYS A 98 9.99 6.24 -7.39
N ASP A 99 10.86 6.95 -6.70
CA ASP A 99 12.25 7.12 -7.10
C ASP A 99 13.16 7.28 -5.87
N ILE A 100 14.42 6.83 -5.99
CA ILE A 100 15.50 7.20 -5.07
C ILE A 100 16.54 7.95 -5.88
N VAL A 101 16.94 9.14 -5.43
CA VAL A 101 17.90 9.98 -6.16
C VAL A 101 19.22 10.11 -5.38
N PRO A 102 20.39 9.91 -6.04
CA PRO A 102 20.57 9.32 -7.37
C PRO A 102 20.59 7.77 -7.30
N GLN A 103 19.74 7.12 -8.07
CA GLN A 103 19.72 5.66 -8.24
C GLN A 103 19.15 5.30 -9.62
N THR A 104 19.54 4.16 -10.18
CA THR A 104 19.04 3.73 -11.47
C THR A 104 17.70 3.01 -11.31
N ASN A 105 16.97 2.89 -12.42
CA ASN A 105 15.78 2.06 -12.46
C ASN A 105 16.09 0.55 -12.44
N GLU A 106 17.33 0.10 -12.27
CA GLU A 106 17.67 -1.32 -12.15
C GLU A 106 17.92 -1.74 -10.70
N ASP A 107 18.13 -0.76 -9.82
CA ASP A 107 18.43 -0.98 -8.43
C ASP A 107 17.15 -1.14 -7.59
N PHE A 108 17.16 -2.12 -6.70
CA PHE A 108 16.05 -2.38 -5.79
C PHE A 108 16.27 -1.67 -4.45
N PHE A 109 15.17 -1.38 -3.75
CA PHE A 109 15.24 -0.71 -2.45
C PHE A 109 14.13 -1.10 -1.49
N PHE A 110 14.46 -0.98 -0.20
CA PHE A 110 13.54 -1.05 0.93
C PHE A 110 12.96 0.33 1.21
N PHE A 111 11.66 0.37 1.48
CA PHE A 111 10.98 1.55 1.95
C PHE A 111 9.95 1.17 3.02
N ASP A 112 10.00 1.84 4.18
CA ASP A 112 9.09 1.60 5.32
C ASP A 112 9.05 0.12 5.76
N ASN A 113 10.22 -0.50 5.85
CA ASN A 113 10.40 -1.88 6.32
C ASN A 113 9.64 -2.94 5.50
N ASP A 114 9.53 -2.72 4.20
CA ASP A 114 8.94 -3.68 3.28
C ASP A 114 9.93 -4.80 2.87
N LEU A 115 9.59 -5.56 1.82
CA LEU A 115 10.39 -6.69 1.35
C LEU A 115 11.57 -6.29 0.46
N GLY A 116 11.83 -5.00 0.24
CA GLY A 116 12.94 -4.56 -0.59
C GLY A 116 12.77 -4.87 -2.07
N GLU A 117 11.53 -5.02 -2.53
CA GLU A 117 11.18 -5.37 -3.91
C GLU A 117 10.80 -4.13 -4.74
N ASN A 118 10.91 -2.92 -4.18
CA ASN A 118 10.65 -1.69 -4.92
C ASN A 118 11.80 -1.37 -5.88
N ARG A 119 11.46 -0.65 -6.94
CA ARG A 119 12.37 -0.13 -7.95
C ARG A 119 11.83 1.19 -8.46
N ASN A 120 12.73 2.04 -8.97
CA ASN A 120 12.32 3.33 -9.52
C ASN A 120 11.37 3.10 -10.69
N GLY A 121 10.17 3.68 -10.60
CA GLY A 121 9.15 3.48 -11.63
C GLY A 121 7.73 3.76 -11.18
N ALA A 122 6.83 3.73 -12.17
CA ALA A 122 5.42 3.98 -11.97
C ALA A 122 4.66 2.72 -11.48
N ARG A 123 3.73 2.93 -10.55
CA ARG A 123 2.79 1.94 -10.02
C ARG A 123 1.39 2.52 -10.04
N TYR A 124 0.45 1.72 -10.51
CA TYR A 124 -0.97 1.96 -10.39
C TYR A 124 -1.52 1.34 -9.11
N THR A 125 -2.39 2.09 -8.42
CA THR A 125 -3.17 1.60 -7.29
C THR A 125 -4.64 1.96 -7.49
N GLY A 126 -5.51 0.95 -7.51
CA GLY A 126 -6.96 1.11 -7.54
C GLY A 126 -7.57 0.65 -6.23
N THR A 127 -8.35 1.49 -5.57
CA THR A 127 -9.05 1.20 -4.32
C THR A 127 -10.54 1.25 -4.55
N TYR A 128 -11.26 0.20 -4.19
CA TYR A 128 -12.71 0.06 -4.33
C TYR A 128 -13.29 -0.25 -2.96
N SER A 129 -14.25 0.55 -2.49
CA SER A 129 -14.82 0.39 -1.17
C SER A 129 -16.34 0.49 -1.19
N ILE A 130 -16.95 -0.41 -0.44
CA ILE A 130 -18.38 -0.43 -0.13
C ILE A 130 -18.49 -0.28 1.38
N GLU A 131 -19.19 0.74 1.82
CA GLU A 131 -19.44 1.02 3.22
C GLU A 131 -20.94 1.12 3.45
N TYR A 132 -21.42 0.51 4.52
CA TYR A 132 -22.80 0.62 4.94
C TYR A 132 -22.87 1.07 6.39
N ASN A 133 -23.44 2.25 6.58
CA ASN A 133 -23.71 2.86 7.87
C ASN A 133 -25.14 2.54 8.32
N MET A 134 -25.29 2.10 9.57
CA MET A 134 -26.56 1.66 10.16
C MET A 134 -26.74 2.23 11.58
N PRO A 135 -27.98 2.42 12.06
CA PRO A 135 -28.27 2.98 13.38
C PRO A 135 -28.21 1.92 14.50
N LEU A 136 -27.17 1.08 14.49
CA LEU A 136 -26.97 0.01 15.47
C LEU A 136 -25.63 0.16 16.21
N TYR A 137 -25.43 -0.63 17.27
CA TYR A 137 -24.14 -0.69 17.98
C TYR A 137 -22.99 -1.06 17.05
N LEU A 138 -23.18 -2.06 16.19
CA LEU A 138 -22.36 -2.22 14.99
C LEU A 138 -22.83 -1.16 14.01
N ASN A 139 -22.14 -0.03 13.93
CA ASN A 139 -22.64 1.15 13.24
C ASN A 139 -22.17 1.23 11.78
N THR A 140 -21.07 0.55 11.43
CA THR A 140 -20.53 0.56 10.06
C THR A 140 -19.92 -0.80 9.71
N ILE A 141 -20.22 -1.27 8.50
CA ILE A 141 -19.50 -2.37 7.84
C ILE A 141 -18.83 -1.79 6.60
N ARG A 142 -17.54 -2.06 6.42
CA ARG A 142 -16.81 -1.66 5.21
C ARG A 142 -16.01 -2.82 4.65
N VAL A 143 -16.09 -2.99 3.33
CA VAL A 143 -15.21 -3.87 2.57
C VAL A 143 -14.42 -2.99 1.60
N GLU A 144 -13.10 -3.13 1.62
CA GLU A 144 -12.18 -2.40 0.73
C GLU A 144 -11.31 -3.41 -0.03
N LEU A 145 -11.33 -3.33 -1.36
CA LEU A 145 -10.42 -4.04 -2.25
C LEU A 145 -9.41 -3.04 -2.81
N ILE A 146 -8.13 -3.27 -2.58
CA ILE A 146 -7.03 -2.52 -3.14
C ILE A 146 -6.35 -3.40 -4.18
N SER A 147 -6.07 -2.86 -5.33
CA SER A 147 -5.34 -3.49 -6.43
C SER A 147 -4.08 -2.72 -6.71
N HIS A 148 -3.01 -3.43 -7.03
CA HIS A 148 -1.71 -2.84 -7.34
C HIS A 148 -1.14 -3.45 -8.61
N LYS A 149 -0.55 -2.58 -9.42
CA LYS A 149 0.12 -2.98 -10.67
C LYS A 149 1.33 -2.11 -10.92
N ASN A 150 2.50 -2.73 -11.06
CA ASN A 150 3.66 -2.01 -11.58
C ASN A 150 3.45 -1.74 -13.08
N LEU A 151 3.75 -0.51 -13.50
CA LEU A 151 3.60 -0.03 -14.88
C LEU A 151 4.92 -0.09 -15.68
N TYR A 152 5.95 -0.67 -15.08
CA TYR A 152 7.23 -0.95 -15.72
C TYR A 152 7.38 -2.45 -16.02
N LYS A 153 8.24 -2.78 -16.98
CA LYS A 153 8.58 -4.16 -17.30
C LYS A 153 9.63 -4.70 -16.33
N PRO A 154 9.62 -6.00 -16.02
CA PRO A 154 10.73 -6.62 -15.32
C PRO A 154 12.04 -6.44 -16.08
N LEU A 155 13.14 -6.42 -15.34
CA LEU A 155 14.47 -6.36 -15.95
C LEU A 155 14.69 -7.54 -16.93
N PRO A 156 15.44 -7.35 -18.03
CA PRO A 156 15.65 -8.41 -19.01
C PRO A 156 16.31 -9.65 -18.42
N PHE A 157 17.26 -9.45 -17.50
CA PHE A 157 18.06 -10.50 -16.87
C PHE A 157 17.41 -11.15 -15.63
N THR A 158 16.28 -10.63 -15.13
CA THR A 158 15.63 -11.23 -13.95
C THR A 158 14.88 -12.51 -14.31
N LYS A 159 15.07 -13.55 -13.49
CA LYS A 159 14.26 -14.77 -13.51
C LYS A 159 12.87 -14.50 -12.93
N ASN A 160 12.78 -13.57 -11.99
CA ASN A 160 11.53 -13.17 -11.37
C ASN A 160 10.70 -12.28 -12.30
N LYS A 161 9.46 -12.69 -12.57
CA LYS A 161 8.48 -11.92 -13.36
C LYS A 161 7.31 -11.40 -12.50
N ALA A 162 7.45 -11.37 -11.17
CA ALA A 162 6.41 -10.96 -10.23
C ALA A 162 5.96 -9.52 -10.41
N GLU A 163 6.85 -8.63 -10.88
CA GLU A 163 6.50 -7.24 -11.22
C GLU A 163 5.39 -7.15 -12.29
N GLN A 164 5.14 -8.21 -13.07
CA GLN A 164 4.04 -8.24 -14.04
C GLN A 164 2.70 -8.66 -13.43
N LEU A 165 2.67 -9.18 -12.21
CA LEU A 165 1.43 -9.65 -11.61
C LEU A 165 0.62 -8.47 -11.06
N TRP A 166 -0.69 -8.65 -11.03
CA TRP A 166 -1.55 -7.83 -10.19
C TRP A 166 -1.53 -8.41 -8.79
N THR A 167 -1.35 -7.57 -7.79
CA THR A 167 -1.58 -7.93 -6.40
C THR A 167 -2.77 -7.17 -5.86
N PHE A 168 -3.36 -7.72 -4.81
CA PHE A 168 -4.62 -7.32 -4.23
C PHE A 168 -4.54 -7.40 -2.72
N GLU A 169 -5.19 -6.47 -2.04
CA GLU A 169 -5.42 -6.46 -0.60
C GLU A 169 -6.91 -6.31 -0.35
N LEU A 170 -7.48 -7.21 0.44
CA LEU A 170 -8.88 -7.18 0.85
C LEU A 170 -8.93 -6.85 2.33
N LYS A 171 -9.57 -5.74 2.68
CA LYS A 171 -9.84 -5.34 4.06
C LYS A 171 -11.31 -5.48 4.36
N ASN A 172 -11.61 -6.13 5.47
CA ASN A 172 -12.94 -6.21 6.04
C ASN A 172 -12.92 -5.46 7.37
N GLU A 173 -13.77 -4.45 7.51
CA GLU A 173 -13.81 -3.57 8.67
C GLU A 173 -15.20 -3.56 9.29
N LEU A 174 -15.24 -3.68 10.61
CA LEU A 174 -16.42 -3.52 11.44
C LEU A 174 -16.18 -2.37 12.41
N PHE A 175 -17.12 -1.45 12.51
CA PHE A 175 -17.06 -0.35 13.47
C PHE A 175 -18.21 -0.49 14.45
N PHE A 176 -17.85 -0.48 15.74
CA PHE A 176 -18.79 -0.47 16.84
C PHE A 176 -18.80 0.91 17.49
N LYS A 177 -19.98 1.41 17.80
CA LYS A 177 -20.21 2.67 18.49
C LYS A 177 -20.92 2.39 19.83
N PRO A 178 -20.19 1.95 20.87
CA PRO A 178 -20.78 1.70 22.19
C PRO A 178 -21.28 2.98 22.88
N SER A 179 -20.72 4.14 22.54
CA SER A 179 -21.17 5.45 23.02
C SER A 179 -20.86 6.55 22.01
N GLU A 180 -21.34 7.76 22.25
CA GLU A 180 -21.03 8.93 21.40
C GLU A 180 -19.54 9.31 21.39
N LYS A 181 -18.78 8.91 22.42
CA LYS A 181 -17.37 9.27 22.61
C LYS A 181 -16.39 8.19 22.19
N ILE A 182 -16.85 6.96 21.99
CA ILE A 182 -15.98 5.80 21.75
C ILE A 182 -16.44 5.09 20.48
N ARG A 183 -15.49 4.79 19.60
CA ARG A 183 -15.65 3.85 18.51
C ARG A 183 -14.58 2.77 18.59
N ILE A 184 -14.98 1.53 18.34
CA ILE A 184 -14.09 0.38 18.24
C ILE A 184 -14.07 -0.06 16.78
N LYS A 185 -12.90 -0.12 16.17
CA LYS A 185 -12.73 -0.65 14.82
C LYS A 185 -12.08 -2.02 14.91
N LEU A 186 -12.68 -3.03 14.31
CA LEU A 186 -12.07 -4.32 14.01
C LEU A 186 -11.76 -4.37 12.51
N GLN A 187 -10.54 -4.70 12.15
CA GLN A 187 -10.11 -4.83 10.76
C GLN A 187 -9.41 -6.18 10.57
N ALA A 188 -9.80 -6.89 9.53
CA ALA A 188 -9.10 -8.09 9.06
C ALA A 188 -8.60 -7.85 7.63
N VAL A 189 -7.35 -8.22 7.37
CA VAL A 189 -6.66 -7.95 6.11
C VAL A 189 -6.18 -9.25 5.49
N TRP A 190 -6.49 -9.44 4.21
CA TRP A 190 -5.93 -10.49 3.37
C TRP A 190 -5.16 -9.85 2.24
N LYS A 191 -3.99 -10.37 1.91
CA LYS A 191 -3.19 -9.90 0.78
C LYS A 191 -2.88 -11.03 -0.17
N THR A 192 -2.73 -10.70 -1.44
CA THR A 192 -2.21 -11.64 -2.42
C THR A 192 -0.72 -11.40 -2.63
N ALA A 193 0.03 -12.49 -2.74
CA ALA A 193 1.47 -12.44 -2.95
C ALA A 193 1.89 -13.50 -3.98
N PRO A 194 2.95 -13.25 -4.77
CA PRO A 194 3.52 -14.25 -5.66
C PRO A 194 3.92 -15.50 -4.89
N ILE A 195 3.61 -16.68 -5.45
CA ILE A 195 4.10 -17.95 -4.93
C ILE A 195 5.33 -18.32 -5.74
N TYR A 196 6.45 -18.49 -5.07
CA TYR A 196 7.72 -18.85 -5.67
C TYR A 196 8.04 -20.34 -5.46
N TYR A 197 8.85 -20.91 -6.35
CA TYR A 197 9.28 -22.31 -6.30
C TYR A 197 10.62 -22.45 -5.57
N ASN A 198 10.66 -23.29 -4.53
CA ASN A 198 11.84 -23.80 -3.82
C ASN A 198 13.09 -22.89 -3.85
N TYR A 199 13.01 -21.75 -3.16
CA TYR A 199 14.07 -20.73 -3.10
C TYR A 199 14.45 -20.50 -1.63
N LYS A 200 15.71 -20.11 -1.41
CA LYS A 200 16.19 -19.72 -0.08
C LYS A 200 15.64 -18.33 0.25
N ASP A 201 15.31 -18.09 1.52
CA ASP A 201 14.82 -16.79 1.98
C ASP A 201 15.83 -15.65 1.70
N GLU A 202 17.13 -15.97 1.71
CA GLU A 202 18.24 -15.06 1.42
C GLU A 202 18.43 -14.77 -0.07
N ALA A 203 17.74 -15.47 -0.96
CA ALA A 203 17.88 -15.25 -2.40
C ALA A 203 17.37 -13.87 -2.79
N HIS A 204 18.18 -13.13 -3.55
CA HIS A 204 17.78 -11.83 -4.04
C HIS A 204 16.49 -11.93 -4.88
N PHE A 205 15.61 -10.92 -4.78
CA PHE A 205 14.30 -10.91 -5.43
C PHE A 205 14.33 -11.30 -6.92
N THR A 206 15.33 -10.82 -7.68
CA THR A 206 15.48 -11.11 -9.11
C THR A 206 15.76 -12.57 -9.46
N GLN A 207 16.18 -13.37 -8.47
CA GLN A 207 16.50 -14.80 -8.65
C GLN A 207 15.31 -15.71 -8.35
N LYS A 208 14.27 -15.21 -7.69
CA LYS A 208 13.09 -16.01 -7.34
C LYS A 208 12.29 -16.38 -8.59
N ILE A 209 11.87 -17.64 -8.70
CA ILE A 209 11.10 -18.13 -9.85
C ILE A 209 9.65 -18.32 -9.41
N ILE A 210 8.71 -17.68 -10.12
CA ILE A 210 7.29 -17.84 -9.84
C ILE A 210 6.85 -19.26 -10.17
N ASN A 211 6.03 -19.85 -9.30
CA ASN A 211 5.39 -21.13 -9.53
C ASN A 211 4.46 -21.04 -10.76
N SER A 212 4.77 -21.81 -11.81
CA SER A 212 4.04 -21.78 -13.08
C SER A 212 2.60 -22.28 -12.96
N LYS A 213 2.31 -23.22 -12.04
CA LYS A 213 0.98 -23.79 -11.82
C LYS A 213 0.09 -22.85 -11.01
N LYS A 214 0.65 -22.18 -10.00
CA LYS A 214 -0.07 -21.24 -9.13
C LYS A 214 0.77 -20.00 -8.88
N LYS A 215 0.58 -18.97 -9.71
CA LYS A 215 1.43 -17.77 -9.72
C LYS A 215 1.24 -16.88 -8.49
N ILE A 216 0.00 -16.80 -7.98
CA ILE A 216 -0.37 -15.95 -6.86
C ILE A 216 -1.19 -16.73 -5.83
N GLY A 217 -0.99 -16.44 -4.55
CA GLY A 217 -1.78 -16.95 -3.43
C GLY A 217 -2.43 -15.82 -2.66
N MET A 218 -3.52 -16.11 -1.95
CA MET A 218 -4.13 -15.21 -0.98
C MET A 218 -3.76 -15.67 0.42
N PHE A 219 -3.30 -14.73 1.25
CA PHE A 219 -2.79 -14.98 2.59
C PHE A 219 -3.49 -14.05 3.57
N PHE A 220 -3.79 -14.57 4.76
CA PHE A 220 -4.22 -13.73 5.87
C PHE A 220 -3.00 -12.94 6.37
N GLU A 221 -3.14 -11.62 6.44
CA GLU A 221 -2.04 -10.73 6.83
C GLU A 221 -2.12 -10.38 8.31
N SER A 222 -3.27 -9.85 8.75
CA SER A 222 -3.42 -9.37 10.12
C SER A 222 -4.87 -9.19 10.53
N VAL A 223 -5.07 -9.13 11.84
CA VAL A 223 -6.26 -8.56 12.48
C VAL A 223 -5.80 -7.43 13.40
N ALA A 224 -6.49 -6.30 13.33
CA ALA A 224 -6.23 -5.13 14.15
C ALA A 224 -7.51 -4.68 14.87
N ILE A 225 -7.35 -4.25 16.11
CA ILE A 225 -8.39 -3.58 16.90
C ILE A 225 -7.90 -2.16 17.18
N SER A 226 -8.73 -1.17 16.89
CA SER A 226 -8.42 0.24 17.18
C SER A 226 -9.51 0.85 18.05
N LEU A 227 -9.09 1.52 19.12
CA LEU A 227 -9.96 2.34 19.96
C LEU A 227 -9.84 3.79 19.52
N ILE A 228 -10.95 4.37 19.08
CA ILE A 228 -11.03 5.72 18.56
C ILE A 228 -11.86 6.54 19.56
N PHE A 229 -11.21 7.51 20.19
CA PHE A 229 -11.84 8.44 21.13
C PHE A 229 -12.18 9.73 20.39
N LYS A 230 -13.44 10.15 20.48
CA LYS A 230 -13.87 11.47 20.05
C LYS A 230 -13.67 12.41 21.25
N LEU A 231 -12.70 13.32 21.12
CA LEU A 231 -12.46 14.40 22.07
C LEU A 231 -13.60 15.43 21.99
#